data_AF-A0A1X0R3K1-F1
#
_entry.id   AF-A0A1X0R3K1-F1
#
_cell.length_a   1.000
_cell.length_b   1.000
_cell.length_c   1.000
_cell.angle_alpha   90.00
_cell.angle_beta   90.00
_cell.angle_gamma   90.00
#
_symmetry.space_group_name_H-M   'P 1'
#
loop_
_entity.id
_entity.type
_entity.pdbx_description
1 polymer ?
#
loop_
_entity_poly.entity_id
_entity_poly.type
_entity_poly.pdbx_seq_one_letter_code
_entity_poly.pdbx_strand_id
1 'polypeptide(L)'
;MGGYLQHTLYEISVLGWIEETVVPMVDGIVQSIVDAHDNLQEGTITISQGELLHSNINRSPQSYLLNPKEERDQYQYNVDKIMTVLGFKSKLGHNVGLVSWFPVHGVSVNNTNRLINGDNKGYAAYLAEKIMLRNQASFIAAFAQSNEGDVSPNTLGAYCTGTDIPCDGSRDDICPENSECYGRGPGWKISDLESNRIIGENQALKALELFRQGTPLTAVQLDYAQLYWDITKSVVTDKFAAGTTDGPALNGFYQNRTTGTFFWDIVKDIVHKPTKEQIRCQAPKPILLDTGEMSIRSHTWQPEVLDIQLFRIGNVYIYAVPSEFTTMSGRRLRKAIKQALIKHHLGNEDTVVIHSGPANGYASYCTTYEEYQHQRYEGASTPYGPHTLQAYIDAFEKLVFMMANPTDHSIHSEILPDFTNRSFNFAPPYRSDQPHPFRSFGDVLIDVPFLRYNRHSKPIISALFVAANPRNDPMLGKTFLTVERKVNGNWEIVRTDNDYDTRFYWQYKYPLLGMSEALIEWHVDSSVEPGTYRLGYFGNNRTPFRKTITSHHGYSREFVILDN
;
A
#
# COMPACT_ATOMS: atom_id res chain seq x y z
N MET A 1 9.68 -1.55 3.80
CA MET A 1 9.44 -0.45 4.75
C MET A 1 8.44 -0.95 5.78
N GLY A 2 8.58 -0.59 7.05
CA GLY A 2 7.75 -1.12 8.13
C GLY A 2 8.07 -0.47 9.47
N GLY A 3 7.37 -0.87 10.53
CA GLY A 3 7.63 -0.42 11.90
C GLY A 3 6.93 0.87 12.28
N TYR A 4 5.69 1.05 11.80
CA TYR A 4 4.88 2.26 12.00
C TYR A 4 3.48 2.00 12.54
N LEU A 5 3.15 0.73 12.79
CA LEU A 5 1.93 0.32 13.46
C LEU A 5 2.30 0.00 14.91
N GLN A 6 1.44 0.35 15.86
CA GLN A 6 1.72 0.24 17.30
C GLN A 6 1.23 -1.07 17.95
N HIS A 7 0.55 -1.93 17.20
CA HIS A 7 0.05 -3.22 17.72
C HIS A 7 1.05 -4.34 17.47
N THR A 8 1.23 -5.20 18.47
CA THR A 8 2.32 -6.18 18.51
C THR A 8 2.33 -7.12 17.31
N LEU A 9 1.16 -7.54 16.80
CA LEU A 9 1.07 -8.44 15.64
C LEU A 9 1.81 -7.86 14.43
N TYR A 10 1.67 -6.55 14.21
CA TYR A 10 2.26 -5.88 13.06
C TYR A 10 3.71 -5.48 13.32
N GLU A 11 4.05 -5.04 14.55
CA GLU A 11 5.41 -4.69 14.96
C GLU A 11 6.38 -5.88 14.87
N ILE A 12 5.95 -7.08 15.29
CA ILE A 12 6.84 -8.25 15.40
C ILE A 12 7.42 -8.64 14.03
N SER A 13 6.65 -8.47 12.96
CA SER A 13 7.03 -8.85 11.58
C SER A 13 8.18 -8.00 11.04
N VAL A 14 8.38 -6.81 11.62
CA VAL A 14 9.34 -5.80 11.19
C VAL A 14 10.35 -5.47 12.30
N LEU A 15 10.40 -6.29 13.35
CA LEU A 15 11.28 -6.17 14.51
C LEU A 15 11.00 -4.94 15.40
N GLY A 16 9.80 -4.37 15.35
CA GLY A 16 9.37 -3.30 16.25
C GLY A 16 9.01 -1.98 15.58
N TRP A 17 8.90 -0.94 16.40
CA TRP A 17 8.71 0.45 16.01
C TRP A 17 10.03 1.07 15.52
N ILE A 18 10.01 1.66 14.32
CA ILE A 18 11.19 2.18 13.63
C ILE A 18 10.99 3.68 13.38
N GLU A 19 11.57 4.52 14.23
CA GLU A 19 11.46 5.98 14.12
C GLU A 19 11.98 6.51 12.78
N GLU A 20 13.04 5.89 12.23
CA GLU A 20 13.59 6.28 10.92
C GLU A 20 12.63 6.02 9.75
N THR A 21 11.57 5.25 9.98
CA THR A 21 10.45 5.08 9.05
C THR A 21 9.30 6.03 9.43
N VAL A 22 8.92 6.06 10.71
CA VAL A 22 7.74 6.80 11.18
C VAL A 22 7.86 8.30 10.98
N VAL A 23 8.96 8.91 11.45
CA VAL A 23 9.11 10.37 11.42
C VAL A 23 9.01 10.90 9.99
N PRO A 24 9.74 10.34 8.99
CA PRO A 24 9.61 10.78 7.61
C PRO A 24 8.20 10.61 7.02
N MET A 25 7.47 9.56 7.40
CA MET A 25 6.09 9.38 6.93
C MET A 25 5.14 10.41 7.53
N VAL A 26 5.23 10.68 8.83
CA VAL A 26 4.42 11.71 9.49
C VAL A 26 4.75 13.08 8.92
N ASP A 27 6.03 13.43 8.82
CA ASP A 27 6.48 14.72 8.28
C ASP A 27 6.02 14.90 6.82
N GLY A 28 6.13 13.86 5.99
CA GLY A 28 5.66 13.88 4.61
C GLY A 28 4.14 14.05 4.50
N ILE A 29 3.35 13.35 5.32
CA ILE A 29 1.89 13.49 5.36
C ILE A 29 1.51 14.91 5.78
N VAL A 30 2.07 15.41 6.89
CA VAL A 30 1.78 16.76 7.40
C VAL A 30 2.18 17.82 6.37
N GLN A 31 3.36 17.72 5.77
CA GLN A 31 3.82 18.66 4.76
C GLN A 31 2.89 18.67 3.55
N SER A 32 2.43 17.50 3.07
CA SER A 32 1.47 17.44 1.95
C SER A 32 0.13 18.13 2.25
N ILE A 33 -0.32 18.11 3.50
CA ILE A 33 -1.53 18.81 3.94
C ILE A 33 -1.28 20.32 3.99
N VAL A 34 -0.13 20.74 4.53
CA VAL A 34 0.27 22.16 4.56
C VAL A 34 0.37 22.71 3.14
N ASP A 35 1.04 22.00 2.23
CA ASP A 35 1.18 22.40 0.83
C ASP A 35 -0.20 22.51 0.15
N ALA A 36 -1.13 21.59 0.43
CA ALA A 36 -2.49 21.66 -0.10
C ALA A 36 -3.29 22.85 0.49
N HIS A 37 -3.11 23.14 1.78
CA HIS A 37 -3.77 24.26 2.46
C HIS A 37 -3.27 25.62 1.95
N ASP A 38 -1.96 25.77 1.75
CA ASP A 38 -1.34 27.01 1.28
C ASP A 38 -1.63 27.27 -0.22
N ASN A 39 -2.11 26.25 -0.95
CA ASN A 39 -2.50 26.35 -2.36
C ASN A 39 -4.03 26.24 -2.59
N LEU A 40 -4.84 26.57 -1.57
CA LEU A 40 -6.29 26.63 -1.70
C LEU A 40 -6.73 27.62 -2.79
N GLN A 41 -7.71 27.19 -3.60
CA GLN A 41 -8.29 28.01 -4.66
C GLN A 41 -9.75 27.65 -4.91
N GLU A 42 -10.52 28.62 -5.40
CA GLU A 42 -11.88 28.36 -5.86
C GLU A 42 -11.87 27.40 -7.07
N GLY A 43 -12.82 26.47 -7.10
CA GLY A 43 -12.86 25.44 -8.12
C GLY A 43 -14.14 24.62 -8.15
N THR A 44 -14.14 23.60 -9.00
CA THR A 44 -15.23 22.65 -9.17
C THR A 44 -14.74 21.24 -8.92
N ILE A 45 -15.55 20.44 -8.23
CA ILE A 45 -15.36 19.00 -8.10
C ILE A 45 -16.23 18.31 -9.13
N THR A 46 -15.66 17.38 -9.88
CA THR A 46 -16.38 16.53 -10.83
C THR A 46 -16.33 15.07 -10.40
N ILE A 47 -17.36 14.29 -10.71
CA ILE A 47 -17.36 12.83 -10.53
C ILE A 47 -17.54 12.11 -11.86
N SER A 48 -16.88 10.98 -12.02
CA SER A 48 -17.12 10.03 -13.09
C SER A 48 -16.86 8.60 -12.62
N GLN A 49 -17.56 7.64 -13.21
CA GLN A 49 -17.41 6.22 -12.93
C GLN A 49 -17.32 5.46 -14.25
N GLY A 50 -16.49 4.42 -14.30
CA GLY A 50 -16.45 3.54 -15.45
C GLY A 50 -15.75 2.22 -15.20
N GLU A 51 -16.03 1.27 -16.06
CA GLU A 51 -15.50 -0.08 -15.96
C GLU A 51 -14.02 -0.15 -16.38
N LEU A 52 -13.19 -0.76 -15.55
CA LEU A 52 -11.81 -1.11 -15.81
C LEU A 52 -11.63 -2.62 -15.78
N LEU A 53 -11.36 -3.20 -16.95
CA LEU A 53 -11.09 -4.62 -17.11
C LEU A 53 -9.58 -4.91 -17.11
N HIS A 54 -9.23 -6.20 -17.12
CA HIS A 54 -7.85 -6.70 -17.24
C HIS A 54 -6.85 -6.11 -16.23
N SER A 55 -7.34 -5.66 -15.08
CA SER A 55 -6.51 -5.02 -14.04
C SER A 55 -6.69 -5.63 -12.66
N ASN A 56 -7.66 -6.55 -12.50
CA ASN A 56 -7.87 -7.28 -11.26
C ASN A 56 -8.60 -8.63 -11.47
N ILE A 57 -8.36 -9.60 -10.58
CA ILE A 57 -9.09 -10.89 -10.48
C ILE A 57 -9.38 -11.23 -9.02
N ASN A 58 -10.35 -12.12 -8.76
CA ASN A 58 -10.59 -12.63 -7.41
C ASN A 58 -9.55 -13.71 -7.05
N ARG A 59 -8.89 -13.60 -5.89
CA ARG A 59 -7.88 -14.56 -5.40
C ARG A 59 -8.44 -15.65 -4.48
N SER A 60 -9.69 -15.51 -4.06
CA SER A 60 -10.45 -16.47 -3.24
C SER A 60 -11.84 -16.72 -3.83
N PRO A 61 -11.95 -17.10 -5.13
CA PRO A 61 -13.23 -17.19 -5.83
C PRO A 61 -14.19 -18.18 -5.18
N GLN A 62 -13.70 -19.28 -4.60
CA GLN A 62 -14.55 -20.27 -3.92
C GLN A 62 -15.24 -19.69 -2.68
N SER A 63 -14.55 -18.84 -1.90
CA SER A 63 -15.18 -18.12 -0.79
C SER A 63 -16.30 -17.21 -1.29
N TYR A 64 -16.05 -16.46 -2.38
CA TYR A 64 -17.08 -15.59 -2.98
C TYR A 64 -18.33 -16.38 -3.38
N LEU A 65 -18.17 -17.62 -3.90
CA LEU A 65 -19.31 -18.46 -4.31
C LEU A 65 -20.20 -18.92 -3.16
N LEU A 66 -19.76 -18.81 -1.90
CA LEU A 66 -20.58 -19.11 -0.72
C LEU A 66 -21.61 -18.03 -0.41
N ASN A 67 -21.42 -16.80 -0.90
CA ASN A 67 -22.45 -15.77 -0.78
C ASN A 67 -23.75 -16.21 -1.50
N PRO A 68 -24.94 -15.81 -1.01
CA PRO A 68 -26.23 -16.20 -1.59
C PRO A 68 -26.28 -15.98 -3.10
N LYS A 69 -26.86 -16.94 -3.83
CA LYS A 69 -26.87 -16.88 -5.30
C LYS A 69 -27.63 -15.64 -5.78
N GLU A 70 -28.76 -15.33 -5.14
CA GLU A 70 -29.62 -14.18 -5.45
C GLU A 70 -28.90 -12.84 -5.24
N GLU A 71 -27.93 -12.79 -4.31
CA GLU A 71 -27.07 -11.63 -4.14
C GLU A 71 -25.99 -11.56 -5.23
N ARG A 72 -25.33 -12.69 -5.52
CA ARG A 72 -24.31 -12.74 -6.57
C ARG A 72 -24.85 -12.40 -7.96
N ASP A 73 -26.06 -12.85 -8.27
CA ASP A 73 -26.74 -12.59 -9.55
C ASP A 73 -27.03 -11.09 -9.79
N GLN A 74 -26.92 -10.23 -8.77
CA GLN A 74 -27.01 -8.76 -8.91
C GLN A 74 -25.75 -8.14 -9.51
N TYR A 75 -24.65 -8.90 -9.61
CA TYR A 75 -23.35 -8.40 -10.05
C TYR A 75 -22.81 -9.25 -11.21
N GLN A 76 -22.29 -8.58 -12.23
CA GLN A 76 -21.70 -9.25 -13.40
C GLN A 76 -20.38 -9.97 -13.08
N TYR A 77 -19.62 -9.48 -12.10
CA TYR A 77 -18.28 -9.97 -11.77
C TYR A 77 -18.14 -10.29 -10.28
N ASN A 78 -17.23 -11.22 -9.96
CA ASN A 78 -16.83 -11.57 -8.59
C ASN A 78 -15.77 -10.65 -7.98
N VAL A 79 -15.43 -9.56 -8.68
CA VAL A 79 -14.66 -8.42 -8.16
C VAL A 79 -15.34 -7.15 -8.67
N ASP A 80 -15.16 -6.04 -7.97
CA ASP A 80 -15.63 -4.75 -8.50
C ASP A 80 -14.73 -4.26 -9.64
N LYS A 81 -15.37 -3.93 -10.77
CA LYS A 81 -14.71 -3.41 -11.97
C LYS A 81 -14.89 -1.90 -12.15
N ILE A 82 -15.70 -1.26 -11.33
CA ILE A 82 -15.98 0.18 -11.44
C ILE A 82 -14.87 0.97 -10.76
N MET A 83 -14.16 1.79 -11.54
CA MET A 83 -13.30 2.85 -11.05
C MET A 83 -14.14 4.11 -10.83
N THR A 84 -13.98 4.78 -9.70
CA THR A 84 -14.61 6.07 -9.40
C THR A 84 -13.55 7.15 -9.32
N VAL A 85 -13.73 8.26 -10.03
CA VAL A 85 -12.79 9.39 -10.04
C VAL A 85 -13.48 10.65 -9.56
N LEU A 86 -12.91 11.30 -8.55
CA LEU A 86 -13.15 12.70 -8.25
C LEU A 86 -12.07 13.55 -8.92
N GLY A 87 -12.50 14.49 -9.75
CA GLY A 87 -11.64 15.43 -10.45
C GLY A 87 -11.78 16.83 -9.87
N PHE A 88 -10.66 17.56 -9.78
CA PHE A 88 -10.60 18.91 -9.24
C PHE A 88 -10.11 19.85 -10.32
N LYS A 89 -10.88 20.91 -10.57
CA LYS A 89 -10.52 21.98 -11.52
C LYS A 89 -10.62 23.34 -10.83
N SER A 90 -9.72 24.25 -11.17
CA SER A 90 -9.82 25.63 -10.68
C SER A 90 -11.03 26.33 -11.32
N LYS A 91 -11.41 27.49 -10.77
CA LYS A 91 -12.45 28.36 -11.34
C LYS A 91 -12.16 28.76 -12.79
N LEU A 92 -10.89 28.83 -13.19
CA LEU A 92 -10.45 29.13 -14.55
C LEU A 92 -10.47 27.89 -15.47
N GLY A 93 -10.84 26.72 -14.95
CA GLY A 93 -10.90 25.46 -15.69
C GLY A 93 -9.56 24.72 -15.80
N HIS A 94 -8.52 25.16 -15.09
CA HIS A 94 -7.24 24.44 -15.05
C HIS A 94 -7.39 23.14 -14.26
N ASN A 95 -6.73 22.07 -14.69
CA ASN A 95 -6.78 20.80 -13.98
C ASN A 95 -5.87 20.87 -12.75
N VAL A 96 -6.43 20.67 -11.57
CA VAL A 96 -5.69 20.73 -10.29
C VAL A 96 -5.22 19.34 -9.89
N GLY A 97 -6.11 18.35 -9.99
CA GLY A 97 -5.78 16.97 -9.63
C GLY A 97 -6.95 16.02 -9.75
N LEU A 98 -6.70 14.76 -9.41
CA LEU A 98 -7.72 13.73 -9.30
C LEU A 98 -7.44 12.79 -8.11
N VAL A 99 -8.51 12.16 -7.63
CA VAL A 99 -8.44 10.98 -6.76
C VAL A 99 -9.24 9.86 -7.40
N SER A 100 -8.64 8.68 -7.55
CA SER A 100 -9.23 7.51 -8.17
C SER A 100 -9.34 6.35 -7.18
N TRP A 101 -10.52 5.75 -7.05
CA TRP A 101 -10.77 4.54 -6.26
C TRP A 101 -11.02 3.36 -7.19
N PHE A 102 -10.25 2.29 -7.03
CA PHE A 102 -10.41 1.03 -7.76
C PHE A 102 -9.85 -0.13 -6.91
N PRO A 103 -10.60 -1.23 -6.69
CA PRO A 103 -10.11 -2.31 -5.83
C PRO A 103 -9.09 -3.18 -6.57
N VAL A 104 -7.82 -3.07 -6.19
CA VAL A 104 -6.76 -4.00 -6.58
C VAL A 104 -5.59 -3.89 -5.60
N HIS A 105 -5.14 -5.01 -5.03
CA HIS A 105 -3.97 -5.00 -4.15
C HIS A 105 -2.72 -4.41 -4.82
N GLY A 106 -1.95 -3.62 -4.06
CA GLY A 106 -0.60 -3.16 -4.44
C GLY A 106 0.45 -4.25 -4.23
N VAL A 107 0.31 -5.38 -4.94
CA VAL A 107 1.19 -6.56 -4.85
C VAL A 107 1.58 -7.10 -6.23
N SER A 108 1.68 -6.22 -7.22
CA SER A 108 2.22 -6.59 -8.53
C SER A 108 3.69 -6.94 -8.45
N VAL A 109 4.45 -6.22 -7.63
CA VAL A 109 5.85 -6.50 -7.29
C VAL A 109 5.89 -7.47 -6.12
N ASN A 110 6.58 -8.59 -6.28
CA ASN A 110 6.48 -9.70 -5.32
C ASN A 110 7.41 -9.52 -4.10
N ASN A 111 7.32 -10.45 -3.14
CA ASN A 111 8.07 -10.40 -1.88
C ASN A 111 9.60 -10.62 -2.01
N THR A 112 10.11 -10.99 -3.19
CA THR A 112 11.55 -11.12 -3.45
C THR A 112 12.22 -9.78 -3.73
N ASN A 113 11.42 -8.76 -4.10
CA ASN A 113 11.88 -7.41 -4.31
C ASN A 113 12.41 -6.78 -3.02
N ARG A 114 13.47 -5.97 -3.17
CA ARG A 114 14.09 -5.21 -2.06
C ARG A 114 14.11 -3.71 -2.29
N LEU A 115 13.49 -3.23 -3.36
CA LEU A 115 13.41 -1.82 -3.71
C LEU A 115 12.11 -1.20 -3.21
N ILE A 116 12.20 -0.04 -2.57
CA ILE A 116 11.02 0.74 -2.18
C ILE A 116 10.32 1.20 -3.46
N ASN A 117 9.00 0.98 -3.53
CA ASN A 117 8.17 1.41 -4.66
C ASN A 117 6.71 1.53 -4.20
N GLY A 118 5.90 2.29 -4.95
CA GLY A 118 4.47 2.44 -4.70
C GLY A 118 3.59 1.38 -5.39
N ASP A 119 4.18 0.32 -5.93
CA ASP A 119 3.52 -0.74 -6.70
C ASP A 119 2.63 -0.17 -7.82
N ASN A 120 1.52 -0.84 -8.15
CA ASN A 120 0.74 -0.54 -9.34
C ASN A 120 -0.05 0.77 -9.17
N LYS A 121 -0.44 1.12 -7.94
CA LYS A 121 -1.08 2.39 -7.58
C LYS A 121 -0.12 3.56 -7.70
N GLY A 122 1.10 3.41 -7.19
CA GLY A 122 2.16 4.40 -7.30
C GLY A 122 2.60 4.61 -8.75
N TYR A 123 2.72 3.54 -9.54
CA TYR A 123 2.98 3.68 -10.97
C TYR A 123 1.83 4.39 -11.71
N ALA A 124 0.58 4.11 -11.33
CA ALA A 124 -0.58 4.79 -11.91
C ALA A 124 -0.56 6.31 -11.62
N ALA A 125 -0.26 6.69 -10.36
CA ALA A 125 -0.07 8.08 -9.96
C ALA A 125 1.04 8.76 -10.77
N TYR A 126 2.24 8.15 -10.76
CA TYR A 126 3.41 8.62 -11.50
C TYR A 126 3.10 8.85 -12.98
N LEU A 127 2.46 7.88 -13.65
CA LEU A 127 2.15 7.99 -15.07
C LEU A 127 1.09 9.07 -15.35
N ALA A 128 0.06 9.16 -14.51
CA ALA A 128 -0.98 10.17 -14.66
C ALA A 128 -0.42 11.59 -14.51
N GLU A 129 0.39 11.83 -13.49
CA GLU A 129 1.08 13.11 -13.27
C GLU A 129 2.03 13.43 -14.42
N LYS A 130 2.86 12.46 -14.83
CA LYS A 130 3.79 12.62 -15.95
C LYS A 130 3.10 12.97 -17.26
N ILE A 131 1.92 12.42 -17.55
CA ILE A 131 1.13 12.77 -18.74
C ILE A 131 0.59 14.19 -18.64
N MET A 132 0.04 14.55 -17.47
CA MET A 132 -0.66 15.81 -17.27
C MET A 132 0.30 17.00 -17.20
N LEU A 133 1.44 16.85 -16.52
CA LEU A 133 2.48 17.88 -16.37
C LEU A 133 3.19 18.27 -17.68
N ARG A 134 2.98 17.53 -18.78
CA ARG A 134 3.49 17.94 -20.11
C ARG A 134 2.90 19.28 -20.59
N ASN A 135 1.69 19.61 -20.16
CA ASN A 135 0.94 20.77 -20.63
C ASN A 135 0.52 21.74 -19.52
N GLN A 136 0.92 21.50 -18.27
CA GLN A 136 0.56 22.36 -17.13
C GLN A 136 1.61 22.31 -16.04
N ALA A 137 1.66 23.34 -15.21
CA ALA A 137 2.70 23.52 -14.19
C ALA A 137 2.57 22.57 -12.99
N SER A 138 1.35 22.18 -12.62
CA SER A 138 1.06 21.37 -11.44
C SER A 138 -0.10 20.43 -11.68
N PHE A 139 -0.02 19.21 -11.18
CA PHE A 139 -1.11 18.25 -11.15
C PHE A 139 -0.81 17.16 -10.13
N ILE A 140 -1.79 16.82 -9.28
CA ILE A 140 -1.65 15.72 -8.33
C ILE A 140 -2.64 14.60 -8.69
N ALA A 141 -2.15 13.37 -8.76
CA ALA A 141 -2.98 12.20 -9.03
C ALA A 141 -2.86 11.17 -7.90
N ALA A 142 -3.92 11.00 -7.12
CA ALA A 142 -3.98 9.97 -6.08
C ALA A 142 -4.76 8.74 -6.56
N PHE A 143 -4.21 7.55 -6.32
CA PHE A 143 -4.85 6.27 -6.61
C PHE A 143 -5.08 5.52 -5.31
N ALA A 144 -6.29 5.64 -4.78
CA ALA A 144 -6.73 5.02 -3.56
C ALA A 144 -7.16 3.56 -3.76
N GLN A 145 -7.09 2.83 -2.66
CA GLN A 145 -7.67 1.51 -2.50
C GLN A 145 -9.18 1.57 -2.27
N SER A 146 -9.85 0.43 -2.41
CA SER A 146 -11.29 0.27 -2.22
C SER A 146 -11.50 -0.98 -1.36
N ASN A 147 -12.37 -1.89 -1.78
CA ASN A 147 -12.62 -3.18 -1.13
C ASN A 147 -11.83 -4.27 -1.88
N GLU A 148 -10.49 -4.21 -1.80
CA GLU A 148 -9.59 -5.13 -2.50
C GLU A 148 -9.27 -6.43 -1.76
N GLY A 149 -9.86 -6.70 -0.60
CA GLY A 149 -9.43 -7.78 0.32
C GLY A 149 -9.28 -9.16 -0.32
N ASP A 150 -10.06 -9.49 -1.35
CA ASP A 150 -9.97 -10.74 -2.13
C ASP A 150 -9.56 -10.50 -3.61
N VAL A 151 -8.91 -9.37 -3.90
CA VAL A 151 -8.68 -8.85 -5.25
C VAL A 151 -7.19 -8.70 -5.57
N SER A 152 -6.71 -9.43 -6.57
CA SER A 152 -5.30 -9.50 -6.96
C SER A 152 -5.01 -8.82 -8.30
N PRO A 153 -3.84 -8.16 -8.48
CA PRO A 153 -3.38 -7.64 -9.77
C PRO A 153 -2.81 -8.72 -10.69
N ASN A 154 -2.65 -9.96 -10.20
CA ASN A 154 -2.05 -11.06 -10.95
C ASN A 154 -3.07 -11.71 -11.90
N THR A 155 -3.44 -10.98 -12.95
CA THR A 155 -4.63 -11.24 -13.76
C THR A 155 -4.62 -12.52 -14.60
N LEU A 156 -3.48 -13.23 -14.70
CA LEU A 156 -3.43 -14.49 -15.42
C LEU A 156 -3.83 -15.69 -14.55
N GLY A 157 -4.03 -15.50 -13.24
CA GLY A 157 -4.32 -16.57 -12.29
C GLY A 157 -3.07 -17.12 -11.62
N ALA A 158 -3.26 -18.11 -10.76
CA ALA A 158 -2.18 -18.72 -10.00
C ALA A 158 -1.72 -20.04 -10.64
N TYR A 159 -0.41 -20.27 -10.60
CA TYR A 159 0.27 -21.42 -11.19
C TYR A 159 1.41 -21.90 -10.29
N CYS A 160 1.72 -23.18 -10.39
CA CYS A 160 2.88 -23.76 -9.75
C CYS A 160 4.18 -23.23 -10.40
N THR A 161 5.09 -22.71 -9.59
CA THR A 161 6.35 -22.12 -10.06
C THR A 161 7.13 -23.07 -10.95
N GLY A 162 7.64 -22.57 -12.09
CA GLY A 162 8.42 -23.37 -13.04
C GLY A 162 7.60 -24.30 -13.97
N THR A 163 6.27 -24.29 -13.88
CA THR A 163 5.38 -25.15 -14.69
C THR A 163 4.23 -24.35 -15.30
N ASP A 164 3.40 -24.95 -16.16
CA ASP A 164 2.12 -24.34 -16.60
C ASP A 164 0.89 -25.00 -15.95
N ILE A 165 1.10 -25.61 -14.78
CA ILE A 165 0.04 -26.25 -14.00
C ILE A 165 -0.67 -25.15 -13.18
N PRO A 166 -1.97 -24.90 -13.41
CA PRO A 166 -2.74 -23.95 -12.61
C PRO A 166 -2.87 -24.46 -11.18
N CYS A 167 -2.96 -23.54 -10.23
CA CYS A 167 -3.22 -23.85 -8.83
C CYS A 167 -4.18 -22.82 -8.20
N ASP A 168 -4.80 -23.15 -7.08
CA ASP A 168 -5.73 -22.27 -6.35
C ASP A 168 -5.25 -21.91 -4.93
N GLY A 169 -4.07 -22.39 -4.54
CA GLY A 169 -3.45 -22.16 -3.24
C GLY A 169 -4.22 -22.78 -2.06
N SER A 170 -5.19 -23.65 -2.34
CA SER A 170 -5.84 -24.47 -1.31
C SER A 170 -4.93 -25.61 -0.87
N ARG A 171 -5.26 -26.21 0.28
CA ARG A 171 -4.55 -27.39 0.79
C ARG A 171 -4.69 -28.61 -0.13
N ASP A 172 -5.80 -28.69 -0.85
CA ASP A 172 -6.14 -29.84 -1.69
C ASP A 172 -5.47 -29.75 -3.08
N ASP A 173 -5.00 -28.56 -3.46
CA ASP A 173 -4.33 -28.30 -4.73
C ASP A 173 -2.81 -28.17 -4.54
N ILE A 174 -2.15 -29.34 -4.49
CA ILE A 174 -0.73 -29.45 -4.20
C ILE A 174 0.07 -29.35 -5.50
N CYS A 175 0.89 -28.31 -5.59
CA CYS A 175 1.85 -28.14 -6.66
C CYS A 175 2.89 -29.29 -6.68
N PRO A 176 3.31 -29.77 -7.87
CA PRO A 176 4.23 -30.89 -7.97
C PRO A 176 5.63 -30.54 -7.44
N GLU A 177 6.35 -31.57 -6.98
CA GLU A 177 7.71 -31.43 -6.45
C GLU A 177 7.78 -30.42 -5.28
N ASN A 178 8.78 -29.53 -5.28
CA ASN A 178 8.93 -28.44 -4.31
C ASN A 178 8.49 -27.09 -4.91
N SER A 179 7.60 -27.10 -5.92
CA SER A 179 7.07 -25.87 -6.51
C SER A 179 5.99 -25.26 -5.61
N GLU A 180 5.85 -23.94 -5.68
CA GLU A 180 4.91 -23.16 -4.87
C GLU A 180 3.84 -22.53 -5.76
N CYS A 181 2.65 -22.29 -5.21
CA CYS A 181 1.55 -21.66 -5.95
C CYS A 181 1.67 -20.13 -5.96
N TYR A 182 1.91 -19.52 -7.12
CA TYR A 182 2.05 -18.07 -7.27
C TYR A 182 1.14 -17.48 -8.33
N GLY A 183 0.58 -16.31 -8.03
CA GLY A 183 -0.15 -15.49 -9.01
C GLY A 183 0.78 -14.96 -10.11
N ARG A 184 0.32 -15.01 -11.36
CA ARG A 184 1.03 -14.43 -12.52
C ARG A 184 0.37 -13.13 -12.97
N GLY A 185 1.14 -12.05 -12.95
CA GLY A 185 0.75 -10.78 -13.57
C GLY A 185 0.81 -10.83 -15.10
N PRO A 186 0.25 -9.83 -15.80
CA PRO A 186 0.21 -9.79 -17.26
C PRO A 186 1.60 -9.73 -17.92
N GLY A 187 2.62 -9.25 -17.20
CA GLY A 187 4.00 -9.12 -17.67
C GLY A 187 4.96 -10.20 -17.15
N TRP A 188 4.46 -11.27 -16.51
CA TRP A 188 5.29 -12.22 -15.74
C TRP A 188 6.45 -12.87 -16.51
N LYS A 189 6.33 -13.00 -17.84
CA LYS A 189 7.40 -13.55 -18.70
C LYS A 189 8.61 -12.62 -18.81
N ILE A 190 8.42 -11.33 -18.53
CA ILE A 190 9.46 -10.30 -18.53
C ILE A 190 9.90 -10.05 -17.09
N SER A 191 8.98 -9.60 -16.23
CA SER A 191 9.20 -9.39 -14.79
C SER A 191 7.89 -9.07 -14.05
N ASP A 192 7.95 -9.09 -12.73
CA ASP A 192 6.91 -8.53 -11.86
C ASP A 192 6.83 -7.00 -12.01
N LEU A 193 7.95 -6.31 -12.23
CA LEU A 193 8.00 -4.88 -12.58
C LEU A 193 7.27 -4.56 -13.89
N GLU A 194 7.31 -5.44 -14.89
CA GLU A 194 6.53 -5.24 -16.12
C GLU A 194 5.04 -5.48 -15.87
N SER A 195 4.70 -6.47 -15.03
CA SER A 195 3.32 -6.66 -14.59
C SER A 195 2.79 -5.43 -13.84
N ASN A 196 3.60 -4.88 -12.95
CA ASN A 196 3.32 -3.64 -12.21
C ASN A 196 3.07 -2.46 -13.15
N ARG A 197 3.93 -2.29 -14.16
CA ARG A 197 3.81 -1.25 -15.19
C ARG A 197 2.48 -1.37 -15.94
N ILE A 198 2.13 -2.56 -16.41
CA ILE A 198 0.89 -2.80 -17.18
C ILE A 198 -0.35 -2.51 -16.32
N ILE A 199 -0.40 -3.03 -15.09
CA ILE A 199 -1.57 -2.84 -14.21
C ILE A 199 -1.72 -1.36 -13.81
N GLY A 200 -0.62 -0.68 -13.49
CA GLY A 200 -0.67 0.75 -13.17
C GLY A 200 -0.98 1.62 -14.40
N GLU A 201 -0.50 1.27 -15.59
CA GLU A 201 -0.82 1.95 -16.85
C GLU A 201 -2.32 1.89 -17.16
N ASN A 202 -2.92 0.70 -17.06
CA ASN A 202 -4.36 0.52 -17.24
C ASN A 202 -5.17 1.42 -16.29
N GLN A 203 -4.75 1.51 -15.02
CA GLN A 203 -5.39 2.39 -14.04
C GLN A 203 -5.22 3.87 -14.39
N ALA A 204 -4.00 4.31 -14.74
CA ALA A 204 -3.72 5.71 -15.07
C ALA A 204 -4.53 6.18 -16.29
N LEU A 205 -4.53 5.40 -17.36
CA LEU A 205 -5.22 5.73 -18.60
C LEU A 205 -6.73 5.80 -18.37
N LYS A 206 -7.30 4.86 -17.61
CA LYS A 206 -8.73 4.89 -17.27
C LYS A 206 -9.09 6.07 -16.38
N ALA A 207 -8.27 6.38 -15.37
CA ALA A 207 -8.53 7.52 -14.50
C ALA A 207 -8.50 8.85 -15.27
N LEU A 208 -7.56 9.02 -16.20
CA LEU A 208 -7.49 10.21 -17.06
C LEU A 208 -8.64 10.29 -18.07
N GLU A 209 -9.12 9.16 -18.59
CA GLU A 209 -10.35 9.09 -19.39
C GLU A 209 -11.55 9.60 -18.58
N LEU A 210 -11.78 9.04 -17.39
CA LEU A 210 -12.89 9.41 -16.50
C LEU A 210 -12.78 10.85 -16.00
N PHE A 211 -11.59 11.33 -15.70
CA PHE A 211 -11.34 12.72 -15.30
C PHE A 211 -11.78 13.72 -16.38
N ARG A 212 -11.55 13.41 -17.67
CA ARG A 212 -11.99 14.26 -18.79
C ARG A 212 -13.51 14.24 -18.99
N GLN A 213 -14.15 13.13 -18.64
CA GLN A 213 -15.60 12.92 -18.75
C GLN A 213 -16.38 13.34 -17.49
N GLY A 214 -15.67 13.82 -16.45
CA GLY A 214 -16.24 14.19 -15.16
C GLY A 214 -17.40 15.19 -15.26
N THR A 215 -18.50 14.87 -14.59
CA THR A 215 -19.65 15.76 -14.44
C THR A 215 -19.53 16.56 -13.15
N PRO A 216 -19.74 17.89 -13.15
CA PRO A 216 -19.68 18.70 -11.94
C PRO A 216 -20.67 18.25 -10.87
N LEU A 217 -20.22 18.14 -9.62
CA LEU A 217 -21.11 17.99 -8.49
C LEU A 217 -21.89 19.28 -8.28
N THR A 218 -23.21 19.17 -8.12
CA THR A 218 -24.10 20.31 -7.81
C THR A 218 -24.35 20.39 -6.31
N ALA A 219 -24.56 21.60 -5.77
CA ALA A 219 -24.88 21.84 -4.36
C ALA A 219 -23.95 21.11 -3.38
N VAL A 220 -22.63 21.35 -3.49
CA VAL A 220 -21.62 20.68 -2.66
C VAL A 220 -21.77 21.09 -1.20
N GLN A 221 -22.43 20.24 -0.41
CA GLN A 221 -22.41 20.28 1.04
C GLN A 221 -21.24 19.43 1.54
N LEU A 222 -20.41 19.99 2.40
CA LEU A 222 -19.34 19.27 3.08
C LEU A 222 -19.80 18.92 4.50
N ASP A 223 -19.61 17.68 4.89
CA ASP A 223 -19.93 17.19 6.24
C ASP A 223 -19.09 15.95 6.55
N TYR A 224 -18.91 15.63 7.83
CA TYR A 224 -18.23 14.41 8.24
C TYR A 224 -18.72 13.92 9.60
N ALA A 225 -18.65 12.61 9.80
CA ALA A 225 -18.74 11.99 11.12
C ALA A 225 -17.57 11.03 11.33
N GLN A 226 -17.06 10.99 12.56
CA GLN A 226 -15.97 10.12 12.99
C GLN A 226 -16.38 9.41 14.26
N LEU A 227 -16.03 8.13 14.38
CA LEU A 227 -16.30 7.34 15.57
C LEU A 227 -15.08 6.48 15.87
N TYR A 228 -14.52 6.67 17.07
CA TYR A 228 -13.60 5.71 17.68
C TYR A 228 -14.44 4.61 18.31
N TRP A 229 -14.54 3.50 17.59
CA TRP A 229 -15.47 2.42 17.86
C TRP A 229 -14.75 1.23 18.47
N ASP A 230 -15.07 0.89 19.71
CA ASP A 230 -14.64 -0.36 20.33
C ASP A 230 -15.45 -1.53 19.73
N ILE A 231 -14.81 -2.28 18.82
CA ILE A 231 -15.44 -3.39 18.13
C ILE A 231 -15.72 -4.55 19.09
N THR A 232 -14.96 -4.70 20.18
CA THR A 232 -15.10 -5.81 21.14
C THR A 232 -16.41 -5.73 21.94
N LYS A 233 -16.95 -4.52 22.09
CA LYS A 233 -18.24 -4.25 22.74
C LYS A 233 -19.44 -4.45 21.82
N SER A 234 -19.22 -4.76 20.54
CA SER A 234 -20.32 -5.01 19.60
C SER A 234 -21.07 -6.28 19.99
N VAL A 235 -22.38 -6.30 19.78
CA VAL A 235 -23.21 -7.47 20.09
C VAL A 235 -24.04 -7.77 18.85
N VAL A 236 -23.55 -8.69 18.02
CA VAL A 236 -24.29 -9.18 16.85
C VAL A 236 -25.01 -10.50 17.18
N THR A 237 -24.42 -11.31 18.08
CA THR A 237 -25.03 -12.53 18.66
C THR A 237 -24.45 -12.80 20.06
N ASP A 238 -23.13 -12.99 20.15
CA ASP A 238 -22.32 -13.12 21.38
C ASP A 238 -21.20 -12.04 21.41
N LYS A 239 -20.47 -11.89 22.53
CA LYS A 239 -19.31 -10.96 22.63
C LYS A 239 -18.20 -11.34 21.64
N PHE A 240 -17.57 -10.33 21.05
CA PHE A 240 -16.44 -10.49 20.15
C PHE A 240 -15.16 -10.86 20.90
N ALA A 241 -14.38 -11.79 20.36
CA ALA A 241 -13.00 -12.07 20.77
C ALA A 241 -12.11 -12.08 19.53
N ALA A 242 -10.87 -11.60 19.59
CA ALA A 242 -9.99 -11.54 18.40
C ALA A 242 -9.08 -12.78 18.26
N GLY A 243 -8.95 -13.34 17.06
CA GLY A 243 -8.01 -14.43 16.74
C GLY A 243 -7.70 -14.53 15.25
N THR A 244 -6.50 -14.98 14.89
CA THR A 244 -6.05 -15.13 13.49
C THR A 244 -5.29 -16.44 13.24
N THR A 245 -5.22 -16.85 11.97
CA THR A 245 -4.41 -17.98 11.44
C THR A 245 -3.29 -17.50 10.51
N ASP A 246 -3.01 -16.19 10.46
CA ASP A 246 -2.02 -15.57 9.56
C ASP A 246 -0.65 -16.28 9.61
N GLY A 247 -0.28 -16.92 8.49
CA GLY A 247 1.05 -17.52 8.31
C GLY A 247 1.31 -18.12 6.92
N PRO A 248 1.50 -17.28 5.87
CA PRO A 248 2.30 -17.68 4.70
C PRO A 248 3.46 -16.71 4.38
N ALA A 249 3.62 -15.60 5.10
CA ALA A 249 4.64 -14.57 4.78
C ALA A 249 6.05 -14.85 5.33
N LEU A 250 6.25 -15.95 6.06
CA LEU A 250 7.53 -16.39 6.61
C LEU A 250 7.88 -17.75 6.03
N ASN A 251 8.89 -17.81 5.15
CA ASN A 251 9.43 -19.07 4.64
C ASN A 251 9.68 -20.06 5.79
N GLY A 252 8.93 -21.17 5.82
CA GLY A 252 9.13 -22.26 6.78
C GLY A 252 7.97 -22.62 7.71
N PHE A 253 6.76 -22.08 7.53
CA PHE A 253 5.55 -22.59 8.20
C PHE A 253 5.02 -23.86 7.52
N TYR A 254 5.75 -24.97 7.68
CA TYR A 254 5.12 -26.27 7.73
C TYR A 254 4.91 -26.64 9.20
N GLN A 255 3.76 -27.23 9.52
CA GLN A 255 3.58 -27.91 10.81
C GLN A 255 4.78 -28.84 11.02
N ASN A 256 5.53 -28.63 12.12
CA ASN A 256 6.66 -29.43 12.60
C ASN A 256 8.09 -28.99 12.18
N ARG A 257 8.58 -27.86 12.73
CA ARG A 257 10.03 -27.59 12.87
C ARG A 257 10.43 -27.54 14.35
N THR A 258 11.49 -28.29 14.71
CA THR A 258 12.00 -28.48 16.08
C THR A 258 13.23 -27.62 16.42
N THR A 259 13.54 -26.56 15.66
CA THR A 259 14.65 -25.64 15.95
C THR A 259 14.16 -24.19 16.03
N GLY A 260 14.36 -23.56 17.19
CA GLY A 260 13.88 -22.21 17.48
C GLY A 260 14.76 -21.11 16.87
N THR A 261 14.13 -20.09 16.31
CA THR A 261 14.73 -18.77 16.03
C THR A 261 14.46 -17.86 17.24
N PHE A 262 15.16 -16.72 17.35
CA PHE A 262 14.91 -15.71 18.39
C PHE A 262 13.42 -15.34 18.55
N PHE A 263 12.67 -15.37 17.44
CA PHE A 263 11.22 -15.23 17.40
C PHE A 263 10.48 -16.28 18.26
N TRP A 264 10.87 -17.54 18.21
CA TRP A 264 10.20 -18.63 18.93
C TRP A 264 10.47 -18.61 20.43
N ASP A 265 11.61 -18.08 20.88
CA ASP A 265 11.91 -17.99 22.31
C ASP A 265 11.07 -16.89 22.99
N ILE A 266 10.67 -15.85 22.25
CA ILE A 266 9.72 -14.83 22.74
C ILE A 266 8.26 -15.34 22.64
N VAL A 267 7.92 -16.02 21.54
CA VAL A 267 6.53 -16.45 21.28
C VAL A 267 6.11 -17.60 22.19
N LYS A 268 6.98 -18.58 22.48
CA LYS A 268 6.63 -19.78 23.27
C LYS A 268 6.09 -19.48 24.67
N ASP A 269 6.56 -18.41 25.30
CA ASP A 269 6.15 -18.03 26.65
C ASP A 269 4.87 -17.16 26.68
N ILE A 270 4.32 -16.79 25.52
CA ILE A 270 3.25 -15.79 25.37
C ILE A 270 2.00 -16.35 24.68
N VAL A 271 2.06 -17.56 24.10
CA VAL A 271 0.88 -18.19 23.47
C VAL A 271 -0.15 -18.58 24.54
N HIS A 272 -1.19 -17.77 24.67
CA HIS A 272 -2.36 -18.08 25.47
C HIS A 272 -3.20 -19.15 24.76
N LYS A 273 -3.71 -20.13 25.52
CA LYS A 273 -4.62 -21.15 24.96
C LYS A 273 -6.03 -20.55 24.85
N PRO A 274 -6.65 -20.53 23.65
CA PRO A 274 -8.01 -20.01 23.50
C PRO A 274 -8.99 -20.67 24.47
N THR A 275 -9.83 -19.85 25.09
CA THR A 275 -10.93 -20.32 25.95
C THR A 275 -12.02 -20.99 25.11
N LYS A 276 -12.88 -21.79 25.76
CA LYS A 276 -14.02 -22.44 25.08
C LYS A 276 -15.00 -21.43 24.48
N GLU A 277 -15.18 -20.29 25.15
CA GLU A 277 -16.04 -19.21 24.68
C GLU A 277 -15.50 -18.59 23.39
N GLN A 278 -14.19 -18.32 23.34
CA GLN A 278 -13.55 -17.77 22.14
C GLN A 278 -13.58 -18.76 20.97
N ILE A 279 -13.30 -20.05 21.21
CA ILE A 279 -13.41 -21.09 20.18
C ILE A 279 -14.83 -21.13 19.61
N ARG A 280 -15.85 -20.99 20.46
CA ARG A 280 -17.26 -20.94 20.01
C ARG A 280 -17.57 -19.66 19.24
N CYS A 281 -17.10 -18.50 19.72
CA CYS A 281 -17.31 -17.20 19.08
C CYS A 281 -16.66 -17.13 17.69
N GLN A 282 -15.45 -17.68 17.55
CA GLN A 282 -14.66 -17.66 16.32
C GLN A 282 -15.02 -18.79 15.34
N ALA A 283 -15.82 -19.78 15.76
CA ALA A 283 -16.16 -20.93 14.93
C ALA A 283 -16.67 -20.48 13.53
N PRO A 284 -16.25 -21.14 12.44
CA PRO A 284 -15.46 -22.37 12.38
C PRO A 284 -13.93 -22.17 12.39
N LYS A 285 -13.42 -20.95 12.64
CA LYS A 285 -11.98 -20.66 12.59
C LYS A 285 -11.20 -21.49 13.63
N PRO A 286 -10.18 -22.25 13.20
CA PRO A 286 -9.20 -22.79 14.12
C PRO A 286 -8.24 -21.67 14.54
N ILE A 287 -8.38 -21.17 15.77
CA ILE A 287 -7.54 -20.08 16.30
C ILE A 287 -6.08 -20.57 16.40
N LEU A 288 -5.15 -19.97 15.65
CA LEU A 288 -3.71 -20.20 15.77
C LEU A 288 -3.07 -19.27 16.80
N LEU A 289 -3.41 -17.98 16.72
CA LEU A 289 -2.99 -16.94 17.65
C LEU A 289 -4.21 -16.29 18.28
N ASP A 290 -4.29 -16.38 19.61
CA ASP A 290 -5.35 -15.79 20.43
C ASP A 290 -5.08 -14.31 20.71
N THR A 291 -4.97 -13.52 19.65
CA THR A 291 -4.46 -12.15 19.73
C THR A 291 -5.31 -11.19 20.56
N GLY A 292 -6.58 -11.53 20.82
CA GLY A 292 -7.46 -10.73 21.68
C GLY A 292 -7.15 -10.84 23.17
N GLU A 293 -6.60 -11.98 23.62
CA GLU A 293 -6.24 -12.21 25.04
C GLU A 293 -4.72 -12.13 25.25
N MET A 294 -3.96 -12.00 24.17
CA MET A 294 -2.52 -11.80 24.24
C MET A 294 -2.22 -10.32 24.46
N SER A 295 -1.52 -10.02 25.55
CA SER A 295 -0.92 -8.70 25.76
C SER A 295 0.53 -8.81 26.22
N ILE A 296 1.42 -8.02 25.62
CA ILE A 296 2.81 -7.90 26.07
C ILE A 296 2.99 -6.51 26.66
N ARG A 297 3.37 -6.41 27.93
CA ARG A 297 3.58 -5.10 28.59
C ARG A 297 2.42 -4.13 28.37
N SER A 298 1.17 -4.59 28.47
CA SER A 298 -0.07 -3.83 28.20
C SER A 298 -0.30 -3.34 26.76
N HIS A 299 0.39 -3.91 25.77
CA HIS A 299 0.06 -3.72 24.35
C HIS A 299 -0.89 -4.81 23.91
N THR A 300 -1.95 -4.42 23.21
CA THR A 300 -2.82 -5.37 22.52
C THR A 300 -2.12 -5.85 21.24
N TRP A 301 -2.29 -7.13 20.90
CA TRP A 301 -1.74 -7.66 19.65
C TRP A 301 -2.49 -7.15 18.43
N GLN A 302 -3.78 -6.83 18.59
CA GLN A 302 -4.64 -6.26 17.56
C GLN A 302 -5.38 -5.03 18.10
N PRO A 303 -5.85 -4.12 17.24
CA PRO A 303 -6.65 -3.00 17.70
C PRO A 303 -8.01 -3.45 18.25
N GLU A 304 -8.43 -2.84 19.35
CA GLU A 304 -9.78 -3.02 19.93
C GLU A 304 -10.67 -1.82 19.61
N VAL A 305 -10.09 -0.62 19.60
CA VAL A 305 -10.75 0.62 19.19
C VAL A 305 -10.33 0.96 17.76
N LEU A 306 -11.31 1.08 16.87
CA LEU A 306 -11.14 1.32 15.44
C LEU A 306 -11.58 2.75 15.08
N ASP A 307 -10.79 3.45 14.26
CA ASP A 307 -11.14 4.77 13.73
C ASP A 307 -11.88 4.63 12.40
N ILE A 308 -13.20 4.82 12.43
CA ILE A 308 -14.05 4.80 11.25
C ILE A 308 -14.63 6.20 10.99
N GLN A 309 -14.72 6.56 9.70
CA GLN A 309 -15.17 7.89 9.29
C GLN A 309 -16.12 7.81 8.10
N LEU A 310 -17.05 8.76 8.02
CA LEU A 310 -17.93 8.98 6.89
C LEU A 310 -17.84 10.45 6.48
N PHE A 311 -17.31 10.70 5.29
CA PHE A 311 -17.21 12.03 4.69
C PHE A 311 -18.31 12.22 3.65
N ARG A 312 -18.83 13.44 3.56
CA ARG A 312 -19.80 13.87 2.55
C ARG A 312 -19.24 15.00 1.70
N ILE A 313 -19.38 14.85 0.39
CA ILE A 313 -19.13 15.87 -0.63
C ILE A 313 -20.34 15.92 -1.56
N GLY A 314 -21.30 16.80 -1.26
CA GLY A 314 -22.57 16.87 -1.98
C GLY A 314 -23.39 15.59 -1.84
N ASN A 315 -23.59 14.88 -2.95
CA ASN A 315 -24.27 13.57 -3.00
C ASN A 315 -23.29 12.38 -3.08
N VAL A 316 -22.00 12.61 -2.80
CA VAL A 316 -20.96 11.59 -2.74
C VAL A 316 -20.55 11.39 -1.30
N TYR A 317 -20.49 10.14 -0.85
CA TYR A 317 -20.05 9.76 0.47
C TYR A 317 -18.84 8.85 0.37
N ILE A 318 -17.81 9.12 1.17
CA ILE A 318 -16.60 8.30 1.26
C ILE A 318 -16.55 7.76 2.67
N TYR A 319 -16.56 6.43 2.82
CA TYR A 319 -16.39 5.82 4.13
C TYR A 319 -15.00 5.22 4.28
N ALA A 320 -14.36 5.53 5.39
CA ALA A 320 -13.01 5.10 5.73
C ALA A 320 -13.05 3.97 6.76
N VAL A 321 -12.35 2.87 6.47
CA VAL A 321 -12.27 1.69 7.36
C VAL A 321 -10.83 1.24 7.53
N PRO A 322 -10.42 0.77 8.72
CA PRO A 322 -9.06 0.27 8.96
C PRO A 322 -8.86 -1.18 8.54
N SER A 323 -9.81 -1.83 7.86
CA SER A 323 -9.69 -3.23 7.43
C SER A 323 -9.72 -3.37 5.90
N GLU A 324 -9.13 -4.45 5.40
CA GLU A 324 -9.24 -4.89 4.01
C GLU A 324 -10.54 -5.67 3.80
N PHE A 325 -11.54 -5.01 3.22
CA PHE A 325 -12.83 -5.65 2.93
C PHE A 325 -12.75 -6.47 1.67
N THR A 326 -13.32 -7.68 1.69
CA THR A 326 -13.57 -8.43 0.45
C THR A 326 -14.57 -7.72 -0.45
N THR A 327 -14.63 -8.17 -1.71
CA THR A 327 -15.55 -7.65 -2.72
C THR A 327 -16.98 -7.58 -2.19
N MET A 328 -17.53 -8.69 -1.67
CA MET A 328 -18.92 -8.71 -1.21
C MET A 328 -19.13 -7.96 0.10
N SER A 329 -18.13 -7.95 1.00
CA SER A 329 -18.17 -7.14 2.22
C SER A 329 -18.32 -5.66 1.90
N GLY A 330 -17.50 -5.14 0.98
CA GLY A 330 -17.59 -3.75 0.53
C GLY A 330 -18.93 -3.43 -0.14
N ARG A 331 -19.48 -4.34 -0.95
CA ARG A 331 -20.80 -4.19 -1.56
C ARG A 331 -21.92 -4.07 -0.53
N ARG A 332 -21.94 -4.96 0.47
CA ARG A 332 -22.95 -4.96 1.55
C ARG A 332 -22.88 -3.68 2.38
N LEU A 333 -21.69 -3.25 2.77
CA LEU A 333 -21.53 -2.03 3.57
C LEU A 333 -21.91 -0.76 2.77
N ARG A 334 -21.50 -0.63 1.50
CA ARG A 334 -21.96 0.46 0.63
C ARG A 334 -23.48 0.53 0.54
N LYS A 335 -24.12 -0.63 0.34
CA LYS A 335 -25.58 -0.74 0.24
C LYS A 335 -26.26 -0.30 1.55
N ALA A 336 -25.78 -0.79 2.70
CA ALA A 336 -26.32 -0.44 4.01
C ALA A 336 -26.18 1.06 4.31
N ILE A 337 -25.01 1.64 4.07
CA ILE A 337 -24.77 3.08 4.22
C ILE A 337 -25.73 3.87 3.34
N LYS A 338 -25.85 3.53 2.04
CA LYS A 338 -26.76 4.21 1.12
C LYS A 338 -28.21 4.15 1.61
N GLN A 339 -28.67 2.98 2.05
CA GLN A 339 -30.03 2.80 2.59
C GLN A 339 -30.26 3.65 3.85
N ALA A 340 -29.29 3.69 4.77
CA ALA A 340 -29.36 4.53 5.96
C ALA A 340 -29.40 6.03 5.59
N LEU A 341 -28.58 6.47 4.62
CA LEU A 341 -28.57 7.85 4.15
C LEU A 341 -29.92 8.27 3.55
N ILE A 342 -30.54 7.40 2.75
CA ILE A 342 -31.89 7.63 2.19
C ILE A 342 -32.93 7.71 3.31
N LYS A 343 -32.89 6.77 4.27
CA LYS A 343 -33.80 6.72 5.42
C LYS A 343 -33.74 8.00 6.25
N HIS A 344 -32.55 8.58 6.42
CA HIS A 344 -32.33 9.81 7.19
C HIS A 344 -32.38 11.10 6.35
N HIS A 345 -32.81 11.02 5.07
CA HIS A 345 -32.90 12.18 4.16
C HIS A 345 -31.56 12.91 3.92
N LEU A 346 -30.44 12.22 4.09
CA LEU A 346 -29.10 12.71 3.77
C LEU A 346 -28.67 12.36 2.34
N GLY A 347 -29.35 11.40 1.70
CA GLY A 347 -29.10 10.95 0.34
C GLY A 347 -30.36 10.51 -0.40
N ASN A 348 -30.19 10.01 -1.61
CA ASN A 348 -31.23 9.53 -2.52
C ASN A 348 -30.71 8.34 -3.35
N GLU A 349 -31.49 7.88 -4.33
CA GLU A 349 -31.11 6.77 -5.20
C GLU A 349 -29.88 7.06 -6.08
N ASP A 350 -29.54 8.33 -6.31
CA ASP A 350 -28.35 8.73 -7.07
C ASP A 350 -27.12 8.91 -6.17
N THR A 351 -27.25 8.70 -4.85
CA THR A 351 -26.12 8.81 -3.92
C THR A 351 -25.03 7.79 -4.24
N VAL A 352 -23.81 8.29 -4.40
CA VAL A 352 -22.62 7.47 -4.61
C VAL A 352 -21.92 7.25 -3.26
N VAL A 353 -21.68 5.99 -2.90
CA VAL A 353 -20.94 5.62 -1.69
C VAL A 353 -19.64 4.93 -2.11
N ILE A 354 -18.51 5.49 -1.72
CA ILE A 354 -17.16 5.05 -2.08
C ILE A 354 -16.50 4.40 -0.86
N HIS A 355 -16.00 3.18 -1.03
CA HIS A 355 -15.17 2.53 -0.02
C HIS A 355 -13.75 3.08 -0.09
N SER A 356 -13.19 3.46 1.05
CA SER A 356 -11.77 3.84 1.18
C SER A 356 -11.14 3.08 2.33
N GLY A 357 -10.39 2.03 2.04
CA GLY A 357 -9.71 1.25 3.07
C GLY A 357 -8.53 0.47 2.47
N PRO A 358 -7.57 0.02 3.30
CA PRO A 358 -7.43 0.35 4.72
C PRO A 358 -7.05 1.84 4.93
N ALA A 359 -7.68 2.50 5.91
CA ALA A 359 -7.52 3.92 6.24
C ALA A 359 -7.58 4.14 7.76
N ASN A 360 -6.94 5.21 8.25
CA ASN A 360 -6.83 5.63 9.66
C ASN A 360 -6.07 4.67 10.60
N GLY A 361 -6.02 3.38 10.28
CA GLY A 361 -5.32 2.34 11.02
C GLY A 361 -5.31 1.05 10.22
N TYR A 362 -4.94 -0.05 10.87
CA TYR A 362 -4.95 -1.37 10.25
C TYR A 362 -5.46 -2.43 11.23
N ALA A 363 -6.52 -3.14 10.82
CA ALA A 363 -7.27 -4.13 11.58
C ALA A 363 -7.55 -5.38 10.71
N SER A 364 -6.54 -5.79 9.92
CA SER A 364 -6.56 -6.96 9.05
C SER A 364 -7.77 -7.00 8.11
N TYR A 365 -8.39 -8.17 7.88
CA TYR A 365 -9.43 -8.36 6.86
C TYR A 365 -10.85 -8.26 7.42
N CYS A 366 -11.80 -8.03 6.53
CA CYS A 366 -13.23 -8.20 6.79
C CYS A 366 -13.90 -8.96 5.64
N THR A 367 -14.32 -10.19 5.92
CA THR A 367 -15.11 -11.03 5.01
C THR A 367 -16.61 -10.98 5.32
N THR A 368 -17.44 -11.46 4.39
CA THR A 368 -18.84 -11.78 4.72
C THR A 368 -18.89 -12.97 5.69
N TYR A 369 -20.05 -13.19 6.33
CA TYR A 369 -20.25 -14.36 7.17
C TYR A 369 -20.03 -15.65 6.37
N GLU A 370 -20.50 -15.68 5.13
CA GLU A 370 -20.45 -16.82 4.22
C GLU A 370 -19.02 -17.12 3.77
N GLU A 371 -18.28 -16.09 3.34
CA GLU A 371 -16.86 -16.20 2.99
C GLU A 371 -16.02 -16.63 4.20
N TYR A 372 -16.34 -16.12 5.39
CA TYR A 372 -15.69 -16.50 6.64
C TYR A 372 -15.81 -18.01 6.88
N GLN A 373 -16.93 -18.65 6.55
CA GLN A 373 -17.09 -20.10 6.78
C GLN A 373 -16.06 -20.95 6.03
N HIS A 374 -15.55 -20.46 4.91
CA HIS A 374 -14.56 -21.19 4.11
C HIS A 374 -13.16 -21.21 4.74
N GLN A 375 -12.83 -20.21 5.55
CA GLN A 375 -11.53 -20.07 6.23
C GLN A 375 -10.32 -20.15 5.27
N ARG A 376 -10.45 -19.55 4.07
CA ARG A 376 -9.29 -19.09 3.29
C ARG A 376 -8.58 -17.93 4.01
N TYR A 377 -7.49 -17.43 3.43
CA TYR A 377 -6.67 -16.37 4.01
C TYR A 377 -7.51 -15.22 4.57
N GLU A 378 -8.39 -14.60 3.78
CA GLU A 378 -9.19 -13.46 4.20
C GLU A 378 -10.13 -13.78 5.39
N GLY A 379 -10.75 -14.96 5.39
CA GLY A 379 -11.65 -15.40 6.46
C GLY A 379 -10.89 -15.74 7.75
N ALA A 380 -9.70 -16.33 7.61
CA ALA A 380 -8.82 -16.63 8.73
C ALA A 380 -8.22 -15.35 9.34
N SER A 381 -7.98 -14.34 8.51
CA SER A 381 -7.43 -13.03 8.88
C SER A 381 -8.51 -11.99 9.18
N THR A 382 -9.79 -12.39 9.29
CA THR A 382 -10.90 -11.56 9.80
C THR A 382 -10.96 -11.70 11.31
N PRO A 383 -10.30 -10.83 12.08
CA PRO A 383 -9.84 -11.22 13.40
C PRO A 383 -10.95 -11.22 14.43
N TYR A 384 -11.97 -10.37 14.26
CA TYR A 384 -13.13 -10.26 15.16
C TYR A 384 -14.20 -11.32 14.85
N GLY A 385 -13.90 -12.35 14.05
CA GLY A 385 -14.79 -13.49 13.89
C GLY A 385 -15.89 -13.30 12.83
N PRO A 386 -16.86 -14.22 12.76
CA PRO A 386 -17.77 -14.36 11.61
C PRO A 386 -18.72 -13.18 11.40
N HIS A 387 -18.95 -12.37 12.43
CA HIS A 387 -19.90 -11.26 12.43
C HIS A 387 -19.23 -9.88 12.30
N THR A 388 -17.92 -9.84 11.99
CA THR A 388 -17.15 -8.59 11.83
C THR A 388 -17.83 -7.61 10.86
N LEU A 389 -18.28 -8.09 9.69
CA LEU A 389 -18.97 -7.24 8.70
C LEU A 389 -20.28 -6.64 9.24
N GLN A 390 -21.07 -7.42 9.98
CA GLN A 390 -22.32 -6.92 10.55
C GLN A 390 -22.05 -5.84 11.60
N ALA A 391 -21.02 -6.02 12.41
CA ALA A 391 -20.60 -5.03 13.40
C ALA A 391 -20.18 -3.69 12.72
N TYR A 392 -19.48 -3.77 11.58
CA TYR A 392 -19.19 -2.59 10.76
C TYR A 392 -20.45 -1.95 10.20
N ILE A 393 -21.40 -2.72 9.68
CA ILE A 393 -22.69 -2.20 9.18
C ILE A 393 -23.40 -1.40 10.28
N ASP A 394 -23.54 -1.98 11.48
CA ASP A 394 -24.19 -1.33 12.62
C ASP A 394 -23.44 -0.05 13.05
N ALA A 395 -22.10 -0.06 13.01
CA ALA A 395 -21.27 1.10 13.34
C ALA A 395 -21.41 2.24 12.31
N PHE A 396 -21.55 1.91 11.02
CA PHE A 396 -21.76 2.91 9.98
C PHE A 396 -23.20 3.46 9.96
N GLU A 397 -24.19 2.67 10.35
CA GLU A 397 -25.55 3.19 10.61
C GLU A 397 -25.54 4.23 11.73
N LYS A 398 -24.73 4.03 12.78
CA LYS A 398 -24.51 5.03 13.84
C LYS A 398 -23.88 6.30 13.29
N LEU A 399 -22.85 6.20 12.44
CA LEU A 399 -22.23 7.38 11.79
C LEU A 399 -23.26 8.17 10.95
N VAL A 400 -24.10 7.49 10.17
CA VAL A 400 -25.18 8.13 9.41
C VAL A 400 -26.17 8.82 10.35
N PHE A 401 -26.54 8.19 11.47
CA PHE A 401 -27.40 8.80 12.48
C PHE A 401 -26.77 10.04 13.10
N MET A 402 -25.46 10.02 13.42
CA MET A 402 -24.72 11.18 13.95
C MET A 402 -24.73 12.34 12.97
N MET A 403 -24.50 12.08 11.67
CA MET A 403 -24.59 13.11 10.63
C MET A 403 -26.01 13.68 10.51
N ALA A 404 -27.04 12.85 10.66
CA ALA A 404 -28.44 13.28 10.57
C ALA A 404 -28.89 14.09 11.80
N ASN A 405 -28.27 13.85 12.95
CA ASN A 405 -28.64 14.44 14.24
C ASN A 405 -27.40 15.04 14.94
N PRO A 406 -26.80 16.12 14.41
CA PRO A 406 -25.52 16.63 14.91
C PRO A 406 -25.56 17.17 16.35
N THR A 407 -26.76 17.42 16.89
CA THR A 407 -26.98 17.83 18.29
C THR A 407 -27.23 16.67 19.24
N ASP A 408 -27.34 15.45 18.72
CA ASP A 408 -27.52 14.23 19.51
C ASP A 408 -26.16 13.59 19.82
N HIS A 409 -25.79 13.61 21.10
CA HIS A 409 -24.53 13.05 21.61
C HIS A 409 -24.72 11.70 22.31
N SER A 410 -25.80 10.96 22.00
CA SER A 410 -26.09 9.64 22.58
C SER A 410 -25.10 8.55 22.14
N ILE A 411 -24.46 8.71 20.99
CA ILE A 411 -23.41 7.81 20.52
C ILE A 411 -22.07 8.27 21.10
N HIS A 412 -21.53 7.46 22.00
CA HIS A 412 -20.23 7.70 22.60
C HIS A 412 -19.10 7.25 21.66
N SER A 413 -18.13 8.14 21.45
CA SER A 413 -16.84 7.80 20.83
C SER A 413 -15.83 7.49 21.93
N GLU A 414 -15.14 6.36 21.79
CA GLU A 414 -14.09 5.93 22.71
C GLU A 414 -12.82 6.78 22.55
N ILE A 415 -11.78 6.48 23.32
CA ILE A 415 -10.45 7.12 23.18
C ILE A 415 -9.53 6.12 22.48
N LEU A 416 -8.84 6.57 21.41
CA LEU A 416 -7.82 5.76 20.77
C LEU A 416 -6.65 5.53 21.74
N PRO A 417 -6.21 4.28 21.93
CA PRO A 417 -5.04 3.99 22.75
C PRO A 417 -3.75 4.47 22.04
N ASP A 418 -2.83 5.02 22.83
CA ASP A 418 -1.48 5.38 22.40
C ASP A 418 -0.46 4.46 23.09
N PHE A 419 0.19 3.62 22.28
CA PHE A 419 1.22 2.69 22.70
C PHE A 419 2.63 3.10 22.25
N THR A 420 2.80 4.26 21.62
CA THR A 420 4.09 4.70 21.04
C THR A 420 5.23 4.71 22.07
N ASN A 421 4.96 5.22 23.28
CA ASN A 421 5.91 5.28 24.40
C ASN A 421 6.26 3.91 25.02
N ARG A 422 5.59 2.84 24.59
CA ARG A 422 5.75 1.50 25.13
C ARG A 422 6.30 0.51 24.09
N SER A 423 6.48 0.95 22.84
CA SER A 423 6.95 0.13 21.73
C SER A 423 8.34 -0.48 21.97
N PHE A 424 8.64 -1.55 21.24
CA PHE A 424 9.95 -2.19 21.22
C PHE A 424 10.65 -1.96 19.88
N ASN A 425 11.98 -2.01 19.88
CA ASN A 425 12.78 -1.97 18.64
C ASN A 425 13.96 -2.94 18.78
N PHE A 426 13.89 -4.04 18.03
CA PHE A 426 14.93 -5.06 17.92
C PHE A 426 15.68 -4.97 16.59
N ALA A 427 15.46 -3.92 15.80
CA ALA A 427 16.20 -3.70 14.57
C ALA A 427 17.71 -3.55 14.90
N PRO A 428 18.61 -4.24 14.18
CA PRO A 428 20.04 -4.16 14.45
C PRO A 428 20.53 -2.70 14.36
N PRO A 429 21.30 -2.21 15.34
CA PRO A 429 21.93 -0.89 15.23
C PRO A 429 22.94 -0.91 14.09
N TYR A 430 22.91 0.09 13.22
CA TYR A 430 23.93 0.24 12.18
C TYR A 430 25.14 1.03 12.69
N ARG A 431 26.33 0.63 12.25
CA ARG A 431 27.60 1.22 12.68
C ARG A 431 27.86 2.54 11.94
N SER A 432 28.84 3.30 12.41
CA SER A 432 29.37 4.44 11.66
C SER A 432 29.91 3.99 10.30
N ASP A 433 29.65 4.78 9.27
CA ASP A 433 30.09 4.47 7.92
C ASP A 433 31.61 4.67 7.81
N GLN A 434 32.25 3.83 7.00
CA GLN A 434 33.64 3.99 6.57
C GLN A 434 33.72 3.89 5.06
N PRO A 435 34.45 4.77 4.38
CA PRO A 435 34.71 4.59 2.96
C PRO A 435 35.66 3.40 2.75
N HIS A 436 35.75 2.92 1.52
CA HIS A 436 36.72 1.89 1.15
C HIS A 436 38.16 2.42 1.32
N PRO A 437 39.17 1.54 1.53
CA PRO A 437 40.56 1.97 1.66
C PRO A 437 41.01 2.84 0.49
N PHE A 438 41.63 3.99 0.81
CA PHE A 438 42.12 4.98 -0.16
C PHE A 438 41.03 5.61 -1.05
N ARG A 439 39.76 5.57 -0.62
CA ARG A 439 38.62 6.19 -1.30
C ARG A 439 37.88 7.14 -0.37
N SER A 440 37.07 8.00 -0.97
CA SER A 440 36.10 8.87 -0.30
C SER A 440 34.67 8.42 -0.62
N PHE A 441 33.70 8.83 0.21
CA PHE A 441 32.29 8.66 -0.13
C PHE A 441 31.95 9.44 -1.40
N GLY A 442 31.20 8.82 -2.33
CA GLY A 442 30.93 9.37 -3.65
C GLY A 442 31.95 8.97 -4.73
N ASP A 443 33.10 8.38 -4.37
CA ASP A 443 34.04 7.90 -5.39
C ASP A 443 33.43 6.78 -6.24
N VAL A 444 33.65 6.83 -7.56
CA VAL A 444 33.26 5.76 -8.48
C VAL A 444 34.18 4.55 -8.30
N LEU A 445 33.58 3.40 -8.00
CA LEU A 445 34.24 2.10 -7.93
C LEU A 445 34.23 1.39 -9.29
N ILE A 446 33.08 1.38 -9.95
CA ILE A 446 32.88 0.85 -11.30
C ILE A 446 32.10 1.91 -12.06
N ASP A 447 32.72 2.44 -13.11
CA ASP A 447 32.12 3.49 -13.94
C ASP A 447 31.31 2.88 -15.10
N VAL A 448 30.60 3.71 -15.85
CA VAL A 448 29.81 3.25 -17.00
C VAL A 448 30.70 2.50 -18.01
N PRO A 449 30.29 1.32 -18.49
CA PRO A 449 31.17 0.44 -19.26
C PRO A 449 31.47 0.96 -20.67
N PHE A 450 30.57 1.76 -21.26
CA PHE A 450 30.72 2.30 -22.61
C PHE A 450 30.48 3.82 -22.61
N LEU A 451 31.06 4.51 -23.59
CA LEU A 451 30.86 5.96 -23.77
C LEU A 451 29.73 6.29 -24.75
N ARG A 452 29.18 5.28 -25.43
CA ARG A 452 28.15 5.42 -26.46
C ARG A 452 27.16 4.28 -26.34
N TYR A 453 25.88 4.61 -26.37
CA TYR A 453 24.78 3.67 -26.26
C TYR A 453 23.73 3.99 -27.32
N ASN A 454 23.18 2.96 -27.97
CA ASN A 454 22.05 3.12 -28.88
C ASN A 454 20.75 2.96 -28.06
N ARG A 455 19.86 3.97 -28.07
CA ARG A 455 18.61 3.93 -27.30
C ARG A 455 17.64 2.82 -27.72
N HIS A 456 17.69 2.37 -28.98
CA HIS A 456 16.83 1.30 -29.49
C HIS A 456 17.23 -0.10 -29.01
N SER A 457 18.47 -0.28 -28.55
CA SER A 457 18.88 -1.53 -27.91
C SER A 457 18.39 -1.65 -26.46
N LYS A 458 17.68 -0.65 -25.95
CA LYS A 458 17.16 -0.56 -24.57
C LYS A 458 18.23 -0.86 -23.50
N PRO A 459 19.38 -0.17 -23.53
CA PRO A 459 20.48 -0.49 -22.63
C PRO A 459 20.15 -0.15 -21.18
N ILE A 460 20.71 -0.93 -20.26
CA ILE A 460 20.77 -0.60 -18.83
C ILE A 460 22.16 -0.01 -18.58
N ILE A 461 22.20 1.26 -18.16
CA ILE A 461 23.43 1.99 -17.89
C ILE A 461 23.60 2.10 -16.38
N SER A 462 24.74 1.70 -15.86
CA SER A 462 24.96 1.68 -14.42
C SER A 462 26.37 2.12 -14.01
N ALA A 463 26.46 2.65 -12.79
CA ALA A 463 27.70 2.99 -12.13
C ALA A 463 27.61 2.66 -10.62
N LEU A 464 28.72 2.19 -10.06
CA LEU A 464 28.86 1.79 -8.66
C LEU A 464 29.71 2.82 -7.91
N PHE A 465 29.21 3.29 -6.77
CA PHE A 465 29.83 4.32 -5.96
C PHE A 465 30.15 3.81 -4.56
N VAL A 466 31.19 4.37 -3.92
CA VAL A 466 31.38 4.26 -2.47
C VAL A 466 30.25 5.00 -1.78
N ALA A 467 29.49 4.29 -0.95
CA ALA A 467 28.27 4.80 -0.34
C ALA A 467 28.29 4.71 1.17
N ALA A 468 27.44 5.50 1.80
CA ALA A 468 27.07 5.34 3.20
C ALA A 468 25.66 4.73 3.33
N ASN A 469 25.26 4.39 4.55
CA ASN A 469 23.95 3.84 4.83
C ASN A 469 22.82 4.85 4.53
N PRO A 470 21.82 4.51 3.69
CA PRO A 470 20.68 5.38 3.38
C PRO A 470 19.84 5.75 4.60
N ARG A 471 19.93 4.98 5.69
CA ARG A 471 19.24 5.28 6.95
C ARG A 471 19.79 6.52 7.68
N ASN A 472 20.93 7.06 7.27
CA ASN A 472 21.47 8.29 7.85
C ASN A 472 20.59 9.51 7.52
N ASP A 473 19.98 9.54 6.34
CA ASP A 473 19.06 10.59 5.90
C ASP A 473 18.15 9.99 4.82
N PRO A 474 16.82 9.94 5.01
CA PRO A 474 15.87 9.40 4.05
C PRO A 474 15.71 10.25 2.78
N MET A 475 16.37 11.41 2.70
CA MET A 475 16.39 12.31 1.54
C MET A 475 15.01 12.89 1.18
N LEU A 476 14.18 13.24 2.18
CA LEU A 476 12.88 13.89 1.96
C LEU A 476 13.04 15.18 1.14
N GLY A 477 12.24 15.31 0.07
CA GLY A 477 12.31 16.44 -0.88
C GLY A 477 13.61 16.52 -1.68
N LYS A 478 14.46 15.48 -1.63
CA LYS A 478 15.72 15.34 -2.36
C LYS A 478 15.71 14.01 -3.11
N THR A 479 16.89 13.52 -3.53
CA THR A 479 17.03 12.26 -4.26
C THR A 479 18.38 11.60 -3.99
N PHE A 480 18.44 10.28 -3.96
CA PHE A 480 19.69 9.51 -3.88
C PHE A 480 20.42 9.40 -5.22
N LEU A 481 19.72 9.61 -6.34
CA LEU A 481 20.27 9.44 -7.68
C LEU A 481 19.79 10.53 -8.64
N THR A 482 20.64 10.91 -9.59
CA THR A 482 20.23 11.73 -10.75
C THR A 482 20.69 11.09 -12.05
N VAL A 483 19.89 11.28 -13.10
CA VAL A 483 20.38 11.24 -14.48
C VAL A 483 20.37 12.66 -14.99
N GLU A 484 21.54 13.13 -15.45
CA GLU A 484 21.71 14.51 -15.89
C GLU A 484 22.07 14.56 -17.37
N ARG A 485 21.45 15.47 -18.11
CA ARG A 485 21.73 15.74 -19.51
C ARG A 485 22.50 17.04 -19.66
N LYS A 486 23.46 17.05 -20.57
CA LYS A 486 24.22 18.25 -20.91
C LYS A 486 23.45 19.09 -21.94
N VAL A 487 23.00 20.28 -21.55
CA VAL A 487 22.27 21.24 -22.39
C VAL A 487 23.00 22.59 -22.32
N ASN A 488 23.41 23.12 -23.48
CA ASN A 488 24.15 24.39 -23.58
C ASN A 488 25.39 24.49 -22.65
N GLY A 489 26.05 23.36 -22.39
CA GLY A 489 27.22 23.28 -21.50
C GLY A 489 26.90 23.09 -20.02
N ASN A 490 25.64 23.20 -19.61
CA ASN A 490 25.17 22.99 -18.23
C ASN A 490 24.55 21.59 -18.08
N TRP A 491 24.54 21.08 -16.85
CA TRP A 491 23.88 19.83 -16.50
C TRP A 491 22.47 20.09 -15.99
N GLU A 492 21.49 19.45 -16.62
CA GLU A 492 20.08 19.50 -16.23
C GLU A 492 19.64 18.12 -15.76
N ILE A 493 19.01 18.04 -14.58
CA ILE A 493 18.46 16.78 -14.06
C ILE A 493 17.25 16.40 -14.91
N VAL A 494 17.30 15.22 -15.53
CA VAL A 494 16.21 14.69 -16.35
C VAL A 494 15.52 13.49 -15.71
N ARG A 495 16.17 12.83 -14.74
CA ARG A 495 15.58 11.76 -13.92
C ARG A 495 16.09 11.82 -12.48
N THR A 496 15.29 11.30 -11.57
CA THR A 496 15.59 11.11 -10.14
C THR A 496 15.21 9.70 -9.69
N ASP A 497 15.46 9.34 -8.43
CA ASP A 497 15.00 8.05 -7.84
C ASP A 497 13.47 7.87 -7.78
N ASN A 498 12.68 8.92 -8.06
CA ASN A 498 11.24 8.84 -8.23
C ASN A 498 10.82 8.36 -9.64
N ASP A 499 11.75 8.34 -10.61
CA ASP A 499 11.43 7.92 -11.97
C ASP A 499 11.48 6.39 -12.13
N TYR A 500 10.43 5.84 -12.75
CA TYR A 500 10.25 4.39 -12.89
C TYR A 500 11.33 3.69 -13.72
N ASP A 501 12.10 4.43 -14.52
CA ASP A 501 13.22 3.92 -15.33
C ASP A 501 14.58 3.98 -14.59
N THR A 502 14.63 4.39 -13.32
CA THR A 502 15.86 4.42 -12.52
C THR A 502 15.81 3.50 -11.31
N ARG A 503 16.96 3.05 -10.82
CA ARG A 503 17.07 2.17 -9.65
C ARG A 503 18.25 2.60 -8.78
N PHE A 504 18.02 2.61 -7.47
CA PHE A 504 19.03 2.77 -6.44
C PHE A 504 19.14 1.47 -5.63
N TYR A 505 20.24 0.75 -5.79
CA TYR A 505 20.56 -0.40 -4.95
C TYR A 505 21.65 -0.03 -3.97
N TRP A 506 21.47 -0.42 -2.71
CA TRP A 506 22.48 -0.27 -1.69
C TRP A 506 22.86 -1.64 -1.13
N GLN A 507 24.17 -1.85 -0.93
CA GLN A 507 24.67 -3.05 -0.28
C GLN A 507 25.74 -2.74 0.76
N TYR A 508 25.67 -3.44 1.89
CA TYR A 508 26.68 -3.40 2.93
C TYR A 508 27.77 -4.43 2.63
N LYS A 509 28.80 -4.01 1.86
CA LYS A 509 29.83 -4.90 1.32
C LYS A 509 30.71 -5.54 2.40
N TYR A 510 31.15 -4.74 3.38
CA TYR A 510 31.94 -5.23 4.52
C TYR A 510 31.30 -4.79 5.83
N PRO A 511 30.35 -5.59 6.36
CA PRO A 511 29.52 -5.12 7.45
C PRO A 511 30.23 -4.75 8.75
N LEU A 512 31.26 -5.50 9.07
CA LEU A 512 32.08 -5.30 10.26
C LEU A 512 32.92 -4.01 10.18
N LEU A 513 33.16 -3.51 8.96
CA LEU A 513 34.03 -2.37 8.71
C LEU A 513 33.26 -1.07 8.45
N GLY A 514 31.92 -1.07 8.34
CA GLY A 514 31.21 0.16 8.00
C GLY A 514 31.12 0.47 6.50
N MET A 515 31.55 -0.45 5.62
CA MET A 515 31.73 -0.13 4.19
C MET A 515 30.55 -0.61 3.34
N SER A 516 30.00 0.31 2.55
CA SER A 516 28.90 0.07 1.63
C SER A 516 29.12 0.66 0.24
N GLU A 517 28.33 0.15 -0.70
CA GLU A 517 28.35 0.54 -2.09
C GLU A 517 26.92 0.86 -2.55
N ALA A 518 26.78 1.83 -3.46
CA ALA A 518 25.52 2.17 -4.11
C ALA A 518 25.64 1.95 -5.61
N LEU A 519 24.75 1.14 -6.18
CA LEU A 519 24.62 0.93 -7.61
C LEU A 519 23.46 1.77 -8.13
N ILE A 520 23.76 2.68 -9.04
CA ILE A 520 22.76 3.45 -9.77
C ILE A 520 22.54 2.79 -11.11
N GLU A 521 21.29 2.49 -11.47
CA GLU A 521 20.92 1.99 -12.79
C GLU A 521 19.91 2.92 -13.46
N TRP A 522 20.08 3.11 -14.77
CA TRP A 522 19.13 3.79 -15.64
C TRP A 522 18.77 2.89 -16.83
N HIS A 523 17.49 2.57 -16.95
CA HIS A 523 16.90 1.77 -18.01
C HIS A 523 16.48 2.67 -19.17
N VAL A 524 17.31 2.74 -20.20
CA VAL A 524 17.05 3.61 -21.35
C VAL A 524 16.04 2.93 -22.29
N ASP A 525 15.11 3.71 -22.81
CA ASP A 525 14.20 3.29 -23.89
C ASP A 525 14.31 4.20 -25.11
N SER A 526 13.55 3.88 -26.17
CA SER A 526 13.55 4.62 -27.43
C SER A 526 12.98 6.05 -27.33
N SER A 527 12.30 6.40 -26.23
CA SER A 527 11.77 7.75 -26.01
C SER A 527 12.81 8.73 -25.47
N VAL A 528 13.93 8.23 -24.93
CA VAL A 528 15.02 9.05 -24.40
C VAL A 528 15.67 9.86 -25.52
N GLU A 529 15.82 11.17 -25.33
CA GLU A 529 16.44 12.03 -26.32
C GLU A 529 17.95 11.76 -26.46
N PRO A 530 18.51 11.75 -27.69
CA PRO A 530 19.94 11.68 -27.88
C PRO A 530 20.66 12.86 -27.21
N GLY A 531 21.87 12.62 -26.73
CA GLY A 531 22.66 13.63 -26.03
C GLY A 531 23.73 13.05 -25.12
N THR A 532 24.43 13.94 -24.43
CA THR A 532 25.45 13.57 -23.43
C THR A 532 24.82 13.55 -22.04
N TYR A 533 25.11 12.48 -21.30
CA TYR A 533 24.54 12.20 -19.98
C TYR A 533 25.62 11.84 -18.96
N ARG A 534 25.27 11.92 -17.68
CA ARG A 534 26.02 11.32 -16.55
C ARG A 534 25.06 10.80 -15.48
N LEU A 535 25.51 9.83 -14.69
CA LEU A 535 24.82 9.35 -13.50
C LEU A 535 25.38 10.05 -12.26
N GLY A 536 24.49 10.53 -11.38
CA GLY A 536 24.84 11.11 -10.08
C GLY A 536 24.39 10.22 -8.93
N TYR A 537 25.21 10.14 -7.87
CA TYR A 537 24.87 9.55 -6.58
C TYR A 537 24.97 10.62 -5.50
N PHE A 538 23.98 10.66 -4.60
CA PHE A 538 23.91 11.57 -3.46
C PHE A 538 23.64 10.76 -2.20
N GLY A 539 24.36 11.08 -1.12
CA GLY A 539 24.23 10.34 0.13
C GLY A 539 24.71 11.13 1.33
N ASN A 540 24.47 10.56 2.51
CA ASN A 540 24.84 11.15 3.79
C ASN A 540 25.58 10.10 4.62
N ASN A 541 26.77 10.44 5.10
CA ASN A 541 27.59 9.54 5.92
C ASN A 541 27.66 10.02 7.38
N ARG A 542 27.67 9.07 8.31
CA ARG A 542 27.83 9.33 9.74
C ARG A 542 29.24 8.99 10.19
N THR A 543 29.97 10.02 10.59
CA THR A 543 31.35 9.86 11.07
C THR A 543 31.42 9.09 12.40
N PRO A 544 32.51 8.34 12.65
CA PRO A 544 32.73 7.74 13.96
C PRO A 544 32.90 8.80 15.04
N PHE A 545 32.40 8.51 16.25
CA PHE A 545 32.49 9.31 17.48
C PHE A 545 31.70 10.64 17.55
N ARG A 546 31.45 11.36 16.44
CA ARG A 546 30.81 12.69 16.48
C ARG A 546 29.30 12.73 16.24
N LYS A 547 28.65 11.63 15.84
CA LYS A 547 27.23 11.57 15.40
C LYS A 547 26.86 12.60 14.32
N THR A 548 27.80 13.36 13.77
CA THR A 548 27.57 14.34 12.71
C THR A 548 27.34 13.63 11.39
N ILE A 549 26.25 14.01 10.72
CA ILE A 549 25.92 13.58 9.36
C ILE A 549 26.54 14.56 8.38
N THR A 550 27.20 14.05 7.34
CA THR A 550 27.84 14.86 6.28
C THR A 550 27.35 14.39 4.93
N SER A 551 26.89 15.33 4.09
CA SER A 551 26.47 15.05 2.73
C SER A 551 27.67 14.84 1.81
N HIS A 552 27.57 13.90 0.88
CA HIS A 552 28.53 13.67 -0.19
C HIS A 552 27.79 13.37 -1.49
N HIS A 553 28.51 13.49 -2.61
CA HIS A 553 27.99 13.15 -3.91
C HIS A 553 29.12 12.66 -4.83
N GLY A 554 28.74 11.99 -5.92
CA GLY A 554 29.65 11.47 -6.93
C GLY A 554 28.99 11.44 -8.30
N TYR A 555 29.78 11.53 -9.36
CA TYR A 555 29.30 11.43 -10.73
C TYR A 555 30.09 10.39 -11.51
N SER A 556 29.42 9.64 -12.38
CA SER A 556 30.06 8.81 -13.39
C SER A 556 30.81 9.68 -14.41
N ARG A 557 31.62 9.06 -15.28
CA ARG A 557 32.08 9.75 -16.50
C ARG A 557 30.89 10.08 -17.41
N GLU A 558 31.11 11.03 -18.31
CA GLU A 558 30.14 11.37 -19.36
C GLU A 558 29.99 10.23 -20.38
N PHE A 559 28.77 9.97 -20.83
CA PHE A 559 28.46 9.04 -21.92
C PHE A 559 27.41 9.64 -22.87
N VAL A 560 27.28 9.07 -24.06
CA VAL A 560 26.38 9.59 -25.12
C VAL A 560 25.30 8.57 -25.44
N ILE A 561 24.04 9.02 -25.44
CA ILE A 561 22.91 8.29 -26.03
C ILE A 561 22.77 8.71 -27.49
N LEU A 562 22.75 7.74 -28.39
CA LEU A 562 22.63 7.88 -29.82
C LEU A 562 21.27 7.35 -30.31
N ASP A 563 20.82 7.90 -31.42
CA ASP A 563 19.64 7.38 -32.12
C ASP A 563 19.96 6.18 -33.02
N ASN A 564 21.21 5.97 -33.43
CA ASN A 564 21.66 4.81 -34.21
C ASN A 564 23.09 4.40 -33.82
#